data_AF-A0A346PIC8-F1
#
_entry.id   AF-A0A346PIC8-F1
#
_cell.length_a   1.000
_cell.length_b   1.000
_cell.length_c   1.000
_cell.angle_alpha   90.00
_cell.angle_beta   90.00
_cell.angle_gamma   90.00
#
_symmetry.space_group_name_H-M   'P 1'
#
loop_
_entity.id
_entity.type
_entity.pdbx_description
1 polymer ?
#
loop_
_entity_poly.entity_id
_entity_poly.type
_entity_poly.pdbx_seq_one_letter_code
_entity_poly.pdbx_strand_id
1 'polypeptide(L)'
;MRTDGIGPCDEMSSPSSETETHEVTLSRDEQWTVHHVLATRIDDAIDANETPPEWAIEAFEALESGDESGTFTGRQATELAAALSDYLADNAPDADVAHGTDVLDRLESALESRA
;
A
#
# COMPACT_ATOMS: atom_id res chain seq x y z
N MET A 1 -56.82 -3.78 15.91
CA MET A 1 -55.88 -4.13 16.98
C MET A 1 -55.03 -5.27 16.46
N ARG A 2 -53.70 -5.22 16.35
CA ARG A 2 -52.67 -4.23 16.66
C ARG A 2 -51.51 -4.52 15.69
N THR A 3 -50.79 -3.46 15.36
CA THR A 3 -49.51 -3.35 14.63
C THR A 3 -48.46 -4.41 14.98
N ASP A 4 -47.74 -4.89 13.97
CA ASP A 4 -46.29 -5.20 14.01
C ASP A 4 -45.81 -5.29 12.53
N GLY A 5 -44.84 -4.56 12.01
CA GLY A 5 -43.88 -3.68 12.66
C GLY A 5 -42.42 -3.95 12.26
N ILE A 6 -42.09 -4.24 11.00
CA ILE A 6 -40.69 -4.33 10.52
C ILE A 6 -40.71 -3.93 9.03
N GLY A 7 -40.43 -2.71 8.57
CA GLY A 7 -39.27 -1.88 8.84
C GLY A 7 -38.08 -2.42 8.02
N PRO A 8 -37.85 -1.96 6.77
CA PRO A 8 -36.63 -2.33 6.04
C PRO A 8 -35.49 -1.57 6.71
N CYS A 9 -34.80 -2.22 7.62
CA CYS A 9 -33.56 -1.70 8.17
C CYS A 9 -32.45 -2.37 7.39
N ASP A 10 -31.97 -1.65 6.37
CA ASP A 10 -30.60 -1.71 5.86
C ASP A 10 -29.67 -2.31 6.91
N GLU A 11 -29.26 -3.55 6.65
CA GLU A 11 -28.07 -4.08 7.27
C GLU A 11 -26.94 -3.14 6.87
N MET A 12 -26.42 -2.42 7.85
CA MET A 12 -25.25 -1.56 7.72
C MET A 12 -24.10 -2.43 7.21
N SER A 13 -24.00 -2.54 5.89
CA SER A 13 -22.79 -2.99 5.21
C SER A 13 -21.76 -1.91 5.51
N SER A 14 -21.03 -2.08 6.62
CA SER A 14 -19.76 -1.41 6.80
C SER A 14 -18.99 -1.68 5.51
N PRO A 15 -18.58 -0.66 4.74
CA PRO A 15 -17.76 -0.91 3.57
C PRO A 15 -16.55 -1.68 4.09
N SER A 16 -16.40 -2.93 3.63
CA SER A 16 -15.30 -3.78 4.04
C SER A 16 -14.03 -2.98 3.90
N SER A 17 -13.35 -2.78 5.02
CA SER A 17 -12.13 -2.00 5.14
C SER A 17 -11.00 -2.39 4.17
N GLU A 18 -11.19 -3.48 3.45
CA GLU A 18 -10.33 -4.02 2.40
C GLU A 18 -10.38 -3.24 1.08
N THR A 19 -11.49 -2.55 0.76
CA THR A 19 -11.61 -1.74 -0.47
C THR A 19 -11.28 -0.26 -0.27
N GLU A 20 -10.95 0.15 0.96
CA GLU A 20 -10.52 1.51 1.23
C GLU A 20 -9.10 1.71 0.70
N THR A 21 -8.95 2.65 -0.23
CA THR A 21 -7.68 3.04 -0.82
C THR A 21 -7.15 4.31 -0.18
N HIS A 22 -5.85 4.33 0.05
CA HIS A 22 -5.08 5.42 0.60
C HIS A 22 -4.28 6.06 -0.53
N GLU A 23 -4.58 7.31 -0.82
CA GLU A 23 -3.75 8.11 -1.72
C GLU A 23 -2.52 8.57 -0.94
N VAL A 24 -1.34 8.20 -1.42
CA VAL A 24 -0.06 8.65 -0.90
C VAL A 24 0.59 9.51 -1.97
N THR A 25 0.74 10.80 -1.68
CA THR A 25 1.45 11.72 -2.56
C THR A 25 2.94 11.43 -2.50
N LEU A 26 3.54 11.14 -3.66
CA LEU A 26 4.94 10.76 -3.78
C LEU A 26 5.63 11.71 -4.75
N SER A 27 6.71 12.34 -4.31
CA SER A 27 7.64 12.99 -5.22
C SER A 27 8.26 11.98 -6.16
N ARG A 28 8.83 12.45 -7.27
CA ARG A 28 9.40 11.58 -8.29
C ARG A 28 10.54 10.69 -7.76
N ASP A 29 11.37 11.21 -6.86
CA ASP A 29 12.45 10.43 -6.24
C ASP A 29 11.91 9.37 -5.26
N GLU A 30 10.85 9.70 -4.52
CA GLU A 30 10.12 8.75 -3.67
C GLU A 30 9.44 7.66 -4.51
N GLN A 31 8.83 8.02 -5.65
CA GLN A 31 8.26 7.05 -6.59
C GLN A 31 9.33 6.10 -7.13
N TRP A 32 10.51 6.60 -7.49
CA TRP A 32 11.63 5.74 -7.92
C TRP A 32 12.06 4.77 -6.83
N THR A 33 12.10 5.22 -5.57
CA THR A 33 12.44 4.37 -4.43
C THR A 33 11.40 3.27 -4.23
N VAL A 34 10.11 3.62 -4.23
CA VAL A 34 9.00 2.65 -4.11
C VAL A 34 8.99 1.68 -5.29
N HIS A 35 9.18 2.19 -6.50
CA HIS A 35 9.25 1.39 -7.72
C HIS A 35 10.39 0.38 -7.65
N HIS A 36 11.58 0.81 -7.20
CA HIS A 36 12.73 -0.07 -7.01
C HIS A 36 12.41 -1.20 -6.03
N VAL A 37 11.85 -0.87 -4.85
CA VAL A 37 11.48 -1.88 -3.84
C VAL A 37 10.47 -2.89 -4.37
N LEU A 38 9.44 -2.43 -5.09
CA LEU A 38 8.44 -3.31 -5.69
C LEU A 38 9.03 -4.19 -6.79
N ALA A 39 9.87 -3.62 -7.66
CA ALA A 39 10.57 -4.35 -8.72
C ALA A 39 11.48 -5.44 -8.13
N THR A 40 12.31 -5.10 -7.14
CA THR A 40 13.18 -6.06 -6.45
C THR A 40 12.36 -7.18 -5.80
N ARG A 41 11.23 -6.87 -5.16
CA ARG A 41 10.35 -7.89 -4.55
C ARG A 41 9.80 -8.88 -5.59
N ILE A 42 9.44 -8.38 -6.78
CA ILE A 42 8.92 -9.18 -7.89
C ILE A 42 10.06 -10.01 -8.49
N ASP A 43 11.22 -9.39 -8.75
CA ASP A 43 12.40 -10.05 -9.30
C ASP A 43 12.92 -11.16 -8.36
N ASP A 44 12.99 -10.92 -7.06
CA ASP A 44 13.38 -11.93 -6.06
C ASP A 44 12.47 -13.16 -6.10
N ALA A 45 11.16 -12.95 -6.24
CA ALA A 45 10.21 -14.06 -6.39
C ALA A 45 10.46 -14.83 -7.69
N ILE A 46 10.74 -14.13 -8.79
CA ILE A 46 11.06 -14.75 -10.09
C ILE A 46 12.37 -15.54 -10.00
N ASP A 47 13.41 -14.98 -9.40
CA ASP A 47 14.72 -15.60 -9.20
C ASP A 47 14.65 -16.83 -8.29
N ALA A 48 13.74 -16.81 -7.30
CA ALA A 48 13.43 -17.96 -6.46
C ALA A 48 12.56 -19.03 -7.16
N ASN A 49 12.15 -18.80 -8.42
CA ASN A 49 11.16 -19.63 -9.14
C ASN A 49 9.82 -19.73 -8.37
N GLU A 50 9.46 -18.67 -7.67
CA GLU A 50 8.19 -18.49 -6.99
C GLU A 50 7.26 -17.58 -7.82
N THR A 51 5.96 -17.60 -7.49
CA THR A 51 5.02 -16.66 -8.12
C THR A 51 5.10 -15.33 -7.37
N PRO A 52 5.31 -14.19 -8.07
CA PRO A 52 5.31 -12.89 -7.42
C PRO A 52 3.99 -12.64 -6.70
N PRO A 53 4.03 -11.98 -5.52
CA PRO A 53 2.82 -11.70 -4.78
C PRO A 53 1.93 -10.72 -5.55
N GLU A 54 0.64 -11.03 -5.67
CA GLU A 54 -0.33 -10.22 -6.43
C GLU A 54 -0.38 -8.77 -5.93
N TRP A 55 -0.29 -8.55 -4.62
CA TRP A 55 -0.30 -7.21 -4.04
C TRP A 55 0.83 -6.32 -4.56
N ALA A 56 2.01 -6.91 -4.85
CA ALA A 56 3.18 -6.16 -5.32
C ALA A 56 3.01 -5.79 -6.79
N ILE A 57 2.44 -6.68 -7.60
CA ILE A 57 2.10 -6.38 -9.00
C ILE A 57 1.06 -5.26 -9.05
N GLU A 58 -0.03 -5.38 -8.30
CA GLU A 58 -1.09 -4.37 -8.27
C GLU A 58 -0.58 -3.02 -7.75
N ALA A 59 0.30 -3.01 -6.73
CA ALA A 59 0.92 -1.79 -6.22
C ALA A 59 1.87 -1.15 -7.24
N PHE A 60 2.59 -1.97 -8.01
CA PHE A 60 3.47 -1.52 -9.09
C PHE A 60 2.67 -0.86 -10.21
N GLU A 61 1.58 -1.49 -10.66
CA GLU A 61 0.67 -0.91 -11.64
C GLU A 61 -0.01 0.38 -11.14
N ALA A 62 -0.40 0.43 -9.86
CA ALA A 62 -0.96 1.62 -9.23
C ALA A 62 0.05 2.79 -9.20
N LEU A 63 1.33 2.49 -9.00
CA LEU A 63 2.41 3.48 -9.03
C LEU A 63 2.69 3.99 -10.45
N GLU A 64 2.70 3.10 -11.45
CA GLU A 64 2.96 3.47 -12.86
C GLU A 64 1.80 4.23 -13.52
N SER A 65 0.57 4.05 -13.02
CA SER A 65 -0.62 4.70 -13.55
C SER A 65 -0.88 6.09 -12.97
N GLY A 66 -0.24 6.45 -11.85
CA GLY A 66 -0.36 7.77 -11.21
C GLY A 66 0.77 8.71 -11.63
N ASP A 67 0.44 9.92 -12.07
CA ASP A 67 1.46 10.92 -12.43
C ASP A 67 2.27 11.39 -11.20
N GLU A 68 1.66 11.43 -10.00
CA GLU A 68 2.26 12.07 -8.79
C GLU A 68 1.81 11.43 -7.45
N SER A 69 0.94 10.43 -7.46
CA SER A 69 0.43 9.76 -6.26
C SER A 69 0.19 8.28 -6.50
N GLY A 70 0.61 7.45 -5.54
CA GLY A 70 0.28 6.03 -5.50
C GLY A 70 -1.00 5.83 -4.71
N THR A 71 -1.99 5.15 -5.30
CA THR A 71 -3.21 4.78 -4.59
C THR A 71 -3.08 3.33 -4.12
N PHE A 72 -2.92 3.13 -2.82
CA PHE A 72 -2.69 1.81 -2.22
C PHE A 72 -3.83 1.41 -1.30
N THR A 73 -4.32 0.18 -1.38
CA THR A 73 -5.21 -0.38 -0.36
C THR A 73 -4.48 -0.46 0.99
N GLY A 74 -5.22 -0.53 2.10
CA GLY A 74 -4.60 -0.67 3.44
C GLY A 74 -3.67 -1.90 3.56
N ARG A 75 -4.01 -2.99 2.87
CA ARG A 75 -3.14 -4.17 2.76
C ARG A 75 -1.85 -3.84 2.01
N GLN A 76 -1.96 -3.23 0.82
CA GLN A 76 -0.79 -2.84 0.03
C GLN A 76 0.10 -1.85 0.80
N ALA A 77 -0.48 -0.88 1.49
CA ALA A 77 0.26 0.07 2.31
C ALA A 77 1.03 -0.62 3.45
N THR A 78 0.42 -1.62 4.09
CA THR A 78 1.08 -2.41 5.16
C THR A 78 2.23 -3.25 4.61
N GLU A 79 2.00 -3.98 3.53
CA GLU A 79 3.03 -4.83 2.89
C GLU A 79 4.16 -3.97 2.30
N LEU A 80 3.83 -2.82 1.72
CA LEU A 80 4.81 -1.87 1.20
C LEU A 80 5.64 -1.24 2.32
N ALA A 81 5.02 -0.86 3.44
CA ALA A 81 5.75 -0.37 4.61
C ALA A 81 6.75 -1.40 5.14
N ALA A 82 6.34 -2.68 5.21
CA ALA A 82 7.23 -3.77 5.61
C ALA A 82 8.38 -3.96 4.61
N ALA A 83 8.10 -3.95 3.30
CA ALA A 83 9.11 -4.09 2.26
C ALA A 83 10.10 -2.91 2.22
N LEU A 84 9.62 -1.68 2.40
CA LEU A 84 10.46 -0.49 2.54
C LEU A 84 11.34 -0.58 3.77
N SER A 85 10.78 -0.98 4.92
CA SER A 85 11.55 -1.13 6.16
C SER A 85 12.68 -2.15 6.01
N ASP A 86 12.42 -3.29 5.36
CA ASP A 86 13.43 -4.31 5.07
C ASP A 86 14.52 -3.80 4.12
N TYR A 87 14.13 -3.16 3.01
CA TYR A 87 15.08 -2.54 2.06
C TYR A 87 15.98 -1.50 2.73
N LEU A 88 15.40 -0.63 3.55
CA LEU A 88 16.12 0.42 4.28
C LEU A 88 17.09 -0.15 5.32
N ALA A 89 16.80 -1.34 5.86
CA ALA A 89 17.68 -2.03 6.80
C ALA A 89 18.90 -2.69 6.09
N ASP A 90 18.78 -3.09 4.82
CA ASP A 90 19.80 -3.83 4.08
C ASP A 90 20.86 -2.94 3.37
N ASN A 91 21.33 -1.89 4.04
CA ASN A 91 22.32 -0.93 3.50
C ASN A 91 21.87 -0.25 2.19
N ALA A 92 20.61 0.20 2.14
CA ALA A 92 20.14 1.05 1.05
C ALA A 92 21.04 2.29 0.84
N PRO A 93 21.19 2.79 -0.40
CA PRO A 93 21.91 4.03 -0.68
C PRO A 93 21.37 5.21 0.14
N ASP A 94 22.23 6.13 0.58
CA ASP A 94 21.81 7.29 1.42
C ASP A 94 20.65 8.10 0.82
N ALA A 95 20.59 8.21 -0.51
CA ALA A 95 19.50 8.90 -1.21
C ALA A 95 18.17 8.17 -1.02
N ASP A 96 18.17 6.85 -1.20
CA ASP A 96 16.99 6.00 -1.02
C ASP A 96 16.60 5.92 0.45
N VAL A 97 17.55 6.03 1.38
CA VAL A 97 17.26 6.07 2.82
C VAL A 97 16.41 7.28 3.19
N ALA A 98 16.79 8.47 2.71
CA ALA A 98 16.02 9.68 2.98
C ALA A 98 14.60 9.59 2.40
N HIS A 99 14.49 9.25 1.11
CA HIS A 99 13.19 9.18 0.43
C HIS A 99 12.33 8.02 0.94
N GLY A 100 12.92 6.85 1.16
CA GLY A 100 12.20 5.68 1.66
C GLY A 100 11.70 5.88 3.10
N THR A 101 12.46 6.58 3.96
CA THR A 101 12.00 6.91 5.32
C THR A 101 10.81 7.86 5.26
N ASP A 102 10.88 8.91 4.45
CA ASP A 102 9.76 9.85 4.29
C ASP A 102 8.49 9.15 3.77
N VAL A 103 8.63 8.18 2.87
CA VAL A 103 7.49 7.37 2.38
C VAL A 103 6.96 6.45 3.46
N LEU A 104 7.84 5.78 4.19
CA LEU A 104 7.47 4.87 5.29
C LEU A 104 6.67 5.60 6.35
N ASP A 105 7.14 6.77 6.81
CA ASP A 105 6.44 7.61 7.79
C ASP A 105 5.02 7.99 7.31
N ARG A 106 4.84 8.28 6.02
CA ARG A 106 3.53 8.61 5.43
C ARG A 106 2.62 7.39 5.37
N LEU A 107 3.14 6.22 5.00
CA LEU A 107 2.38 4.97 4.99
C LEU A 107 1.92 4.60 6.39
N GLU A 108 2.81 4.66 7.38
CA GLU A 108 2.49 4.39 8.79
C GLU A 108 1.45 5.38 9.31
N SER A 109 1.62 6.69 9.05
CA SER A 109 0.65 7.71 9.44
C SER A 109 -0.74 7.48 8.82
N ALA A 110 -0.80 7.04 7.55
CA ALA A 110 -2.05 6.73 6.86
C ALA A 110 -2.74 5.50 7.45
N LEU A 111 -1.98 4.52 7.91
CA LEU A 111 -2.48 3.31 8.57
C LEU A 111 -2.94 3.58 10.01
N GLU A 112 -2.20 4.39 10.77
CA GLU A 112 -2.52 4.74 12.17
C GLU A 112 -3.75 5.66 12.28
N SER A 113 -3.99 6.53 11.30
CA SER A 113 -5.13 7.46 11.28
C SER A 113 -6.51 6.75 11.25
N ARG A 114 -6.52 5.42 11.15
CA ARG A 114 -7.69 4.55 11.09
C ARG A 114 -7.88 3.69 12.35
N ALA A 115 -6.86 3.59 13.21
CA ALA A 115 -6.83 2.69 14.37
C ALA A 115 -7.64 3.21 15.57
#